data_AF-A0A5I0EXJ4-F1
#
_entry.id   AF-A0A5I0EXJ4-F1
#
_cell.length_a   1.000
_cell.length_b   1.000
_cell.length_c   1.000
_cell.angle_alpha   90.00
_cell.angle_beta   90.00
_cell.angle_gamma   90.00
#
_symmetry.space_group_name_H-M   'P 1'
#
loop_
_entity.id
_entity.type
_entity.pdbx_description
1 polymer ?
#
loop_
_entity_poly.entity_id
_entity_poly.type
_entity_poly.pdbx_seq_one_letter_code
_entity_poly.pdbx_strand_id
1 'polypeptide(L)'
;MMKKALLTDDECWLRVQARDASADGRFVFAVRTTGVFCRPSCRSKRALRKNVRFFANAQQALDAGFRPCKRCQPDNARAQQRRLDKIACACRLLEQETPVTLASLAQAVAMSPFHLHRLFKASTGMTPKGWQQAWRARRLREALAKGEPITAAIYRAGFPDSSSYYRHADQTLGMTAKQFRKGGDNVSVRYALTDWVYGRCLVAESERGICAILPGDSDDALLAELHTLFPAARHEPADALFQQRVRQVVAAINTRDVLLSLPLDIQGTAFQQQVWQALCAIPCGETVSYQQLAATIGKPTAVRAVASACGANKLAMVIPCHRVVRRDGALSGYRWGVRRKAQLLKREAQKEE
;
A
#
# COMPACT_ATOMS: atom_id res chain seq x y z
N MET A 1 -23.65 26.63 4.53
CA MET A 1 -24.33 25.40 4.06
C MET A 1 -24.78 25.61 2.62
N MET A 2 -24.03 25.09 1.62
CA MET A 2 -24.47 25.19 0.22
C MET A 2 -25.53 24.11 -0.06
N LYS A 3 -26.75 24.52 -0.40
CA LYS A 3 -27.80 23.65 -0.93
C LYS A 3 -27.24 22.95 -2.18
N LYS A 4 -27.03 21.63 -2.12
CA LYS A 4 -26.66 20.81 -3.28
C LYS A 4 -27.75 20.98 -4.34
N ALA A 5 -27.42 21.59 -5.47
CA ALA A 5 -28.34 21.71 -6.60
C ALA A 5 -28.85 20.31 -7.00
N LEU A 6 -30.17 20.15 -7.03
CA LEU A 6 -30.84 18.97 -7.53
C LEU A 6 -30.55 18.87 -9.03
N LEU A 7 -29.97 17.75 -9.46
CA LEU A 7 -29.72 17.48 -10.88
C LEU A 7 -31.03 17.40 -11.63
N THR A 8 -31.09 17.95 -12.84
CA THR A 8 -32.27 17.78 -13.71
C THR A 8 -32.33 16.34 -14.27
N ASP A 9 -33.50 15.93 -14.75
CA ASP A 9 -33.71 14.61 -15.33
C ASP A 9 -32.78 14.33 -16.53
N ASP A 10 -32.51 15.35 -17.35
CA ASP A 10 -31.65 15.22 -18.53
C ASP A 10 -30.17 15.14 -18.14
N GLU A 11 -29.77 15.88 -17.10
CA GLU A 11 -28.46 15.78 -16.47
C GLU A 11 -28.23 14.40 -15.82
N CYS A 12 -29.26 13.83 -15.21
CA CYS A 12 -29.21 12.46 -14.67
C CYS A 12 -29.08 11.44 -15.81
N TRP A 13 -29.79 11.66 -16.91
CA TRP A 13 -29.73 10.78 -18.07
C TRP A 13 -28.35 10.78 -18.75
N LEU A 14 -27.72 11.94 -18.94
CA LEU A 14 -26.36 12.04 -19.48
C LEU A 14 -25.36 11.23 -18.63
N ARG A 15 -25.46 11.30 -17.31
CA ARG A 15 -24.59 10.55 -16.38
C ARG A 15 -24.82 9.04 -16.45
N VAL A 16 -26.06 8.60 -16.63
CA VAL A 16 -26.39 7.18 -16.86
C VAL A 16 -25.83 6.69 -18.20
N GLN A 17 -25.92 7.51 -19.26
CA GLN A 17 -25.35 7.15 -20.56
C GLN A 17 -23.82 7.00 -20.50
N ALA A 18 -23.16 7.93 -19.80
CA ALA A 18 -21.72 7.96 -19.58
C ALA A 18 -21.23 6.89 -18.58
N ARG A 19 -22.13 6.23 -17.83
CA ARG A 19 -21.79 5.32 -16.71
C ARG A 19 -20.86 5.98 -15.69
N ASP A 20 -21.16 7.24 -15.39
CA ASP A 20 -20.33 8.08 -14.52
C ASP A 20 -20.36 7.56 -13.07
N ALA A 21 -19.24 7.02 -12.60
CA ALA A 21 -19.07 6.55 -11.24
C ALA A 21 -19.08 7.68 -10.19
N SER A 22 -18.78 8.93 -10.58
CA SER A 22 -18.85 10.08 -9.68
C SER A 22 -20.29 10.49 -9.34
N ALA A 23 -21.26 10.02 -10.12
CA ALA A 23 -22.68 10.23 -9.90
C ALA A 23 -23.32 9.21 -8.94
N ASP A 24 -22.62 8.12 -8.62
CA ASP A 24 -23.12 7.10 -7.70
C ASP A 24 -23.40 7.70 -6.31
N GLY A 25 -24.59 7.39 -5.77
CA GLY A 25 -25.04 7.91 -4.47
C GLY A 25 -25.67 9.31 -4.52
N ARG A 26 -25.68 9.98 -5.69
CA ARG A 26 -26.44 11.23 -5.89
C ARG A 26 -27.89 10.99 -6.30
N PHE A 27 -28.14 9.94 -7.07
CA PHE A 27 -29.45 9.47 -7.48
C PHE A 27 -29.39 7.99 -7.88
N VAL A 28 -30.54 7.36 -8.07
CA VAL A 28 -30.67 6.04 -8.70
C VAL A 28 -31.65 6.14 -9.88
N PHE A 29 -31.50 5.27 -10.86
CA PHE A 29 -32.43 5.18 -11.98
C PHE A 29 -33.15 3.84 -11.97
N ALA A 30 -34.46 3.84 -12.23
CA ALA A 30 -35.30 2.67 -12.28
C ALA A 30 -35.84 2.45 -13.69
N VAL A 31 -35.89 1.19 -14.11
CA VAL A 31 -36.38 0.77 -15.42
C VAL A 31 -37.79 0.22 -15.26
N ARG A 32 -38.79 0.92 -15.81
CA ARG A 32 -40.22 0.59 -15.68
C ARG A 32 -40.54 -0.81 -16.20
N THR A 33 -39.94 -1.23 -17.30
CA THR A 33 -40.22 -2.53 -17.93
C THR A 33 -39.69 -3.74 -17.15
N THR A 34 -38.61 -3.57 -16.38
CA THR A 34 -38.00 -4.68 -15.63
C THR A 34 -38.29 -4.62 -14.13
N GLY A 35 -38.84 -3.51 -13.64
CA GLY A 35 -39.04 -3.26 -12.22
C GLY A 35 -37.73 -3.16 -11.42
N VAL A 36 -36.59 -2.95 -12.08
CA VAL A 36 -35.26 -2.92 -11.44
C VAL A 36 -34.71 -1.49 -11.38
N PHE A 37 -34.16 -1.11 -10.24
CA PHE A 37 -33.38 0.13 -10.11
C PHE A 37 -31.87 -0.11 -9.93
N CYS A 38 -31.07 0.84 -10.42
CA CYS A 38 -29.62 0.75 -10.59
C CYS A 38 -28.92 2.05 -10.18
N ARG A 39 -27.60 1.96 -9.92
CA ARG A 39 -26.72 3.13 -9.81
C ARG A 39 -26.36 3.67 -11.21
N PRO A 40 -26.05 4.96 -11.38
CA PRO A 40 -25.65 5.54 -12.66
C PRO A 40 -24.49 4.81 -13.36
N SER A 41 -23.52 4.31 -12.61
CA SER A 41 -22.37 3.54 -13.15
C SER A 41 -22.69 2.11 -13.62
N CYS A 42 -23.94 1.64 -13.46
CA CYS A 42 -24.28 0.24 -13.69
C CYS A 42 -24.04 -0.20 -15.14
N ARG A 43 -23.34 -1.33 -15.31
CA ARG A 43 -23.06 -1.95 -16.62
C ARG A 43 -24.20 -2.82 -17.15
N SER A 44 -25.41 -2.73 -16.60
CA SER A 44 -26.58 -3.44 -17.14
C SER A 44 -26.90 -2.97 -18.57
N LYS A 45 -27.65 -3.79 -19.32
CA LYS A 45 -28.12 -3.43 -20.66
C LYS A 45 -28.86 -2.08 -20.60
N ARG A 46 -28.59 -1.20 -21.55
CA ARG A 46 -29.17 0.15 -21.59
C ARG A 46 -30.68 0.05 -21.80
N ALA A 47 -31.44 0.66 -20.90
CA ALA A 47 -32.87 0.85 -21.08
C ALA A 47 -33.12 2.03 -22.03
N LEU A 48 -34.27 2.04 -22.71
CA LEU A 48 -34.71 3.19 -23.49
C LEU A 48 -35.08 4.34 -22.55
N ARG A 49 -34.74 5.59 -22.92
CA ARG A 49 -35.00 6.79 -22.10
C ARG A 49 -36.45 6.87 -21.62
N LYS A 50 -37.42 6.53 -22.48
CA LYS A 50 -38.86 6.52 -22.16
C LYS A 50 -39.25 5.58 -21.01
N ASN A 51 -38.42 4.57 -20.72
CA ASN A 51 -38.67 3.56 -19.70
C ASN A 51 -37.90 3.83 -18.41
N VAL A 52 -37.23 4.97 -18.28
CA VAL A 52 -36.36 5.28 -17.12
C VAL A 52 -36.98 6.37 -16.27
N ARG A 53 -36.97 6.16 -14.95
CA ARG A 53 -37.38 7.13 -13.93
C ARG A 53 -36.23 7.33 -12.94
N PHE A 54 -36.02 8.55 -12.46
CA PHE A 54 -34.98 8.86 -11.48
C PHE A 54 -35.58 9.01 -10.08
N PHE A 55 -34.78 8.64 -9.07
CA PHE A 55 -35.10 8.80 -7.66
C PHE A 55 -33.89 9.38 -6.93
N ALA A 56 -34.12 10.21 -5.91
CA ALA A 56 -33.03 10.86 -5.17
C ALA A 56 -32.15 9.84 -4.42
N ASN A 57 -32.73 8.71 -4.00
CA ASN A 57 -32.01 7.66 -3.30
C ASN A 57 -32.67 6.28 -3.51
N ALA A 58 -31.99 5.22 -3.06
CA ALA A 58 -32.49 3.85 -3.17
C ALA A 58 -33.81 3.62 -2.39
N GLN A 59 -34.05 4.34 -1.30
CA GLN A 59 -35.26 4.18 -0.49
C GLN A 59 -36.51 4.61 -1.27
N GLN A 60 -36.47 5.77 -1.92
CA GLN A 60 -37.59 6.25 -2.75
C GLN A 60 -37.91 5.29 -3.91
N ALA A 61 -36.90 4.62 -4.47
CA ALA A 61 -37.12 3.61 -5.50
C ALA A 61 -37.78 2.34 -4.95
N LEU A 62 -37.41 1.91 -3.73
CA LEU A 62 -38.04 0.79 -3.03
C LEU A 62 -39.50 1.09 -2.68
N ASP A 63 -39.77 2.27 -2.13
CA ASP A 63 -41.12 2.71 -1.75
C ASP A 63 -42.03 2.83 -2.98
N ALA A 64 -41.45 3.11 -4.16
CA ALA A 64 -42.14 3.10 -5.45
C ALA A 64 -42.29 1.71 -6.09
N GLY A 65 -41.93 0.63 -5.38
CA GLY A 65 -42.14 -0.76 -5.81
C GLY A 65 -41.04 -1.35 -6.70
N PHE A 66 -39.90 -0.69 -6.86
CA PHE A 66 -38.79 -1.21 -7.66
C PHE A 66 -37.85 -2.07 -6.80
N ARG A 67 -37.33 -3.17 -7.37
CA ARG A 67 -36.34 -4.02 -6.71
C ARG A 67 -34.90 -3.59 -7.05
N PRO A 68 -33.94 -3.74 -6.12
CA PRO A 68 -32.55 -3.37 -6.38
C PRO A 68 -31.91 -4.31 -7.39
N CYS A 69 -31.08 -3.74 -8.27
CA CYS A 69 -30.29 -4.52 -9.20
C CYS A 69 -29.29 -5.41 -8.46
N LYS A 70 -29.37 -6.73 -8.69
CA LYS A 70 -28.44 -7.70 -8.12
C LYS A 70 -26.98 -7.49 -8.55
N ARG A 71 -26.74 -6.80 -9.67
CA ARG A 71 -25.41 -6.55 -10.24
C ARG A 71 -24.71 -5.34 -9.61
N CYS A 72 -25.37 -4.18 -9.56
CA CYS A 72 -24.78 -2.96 -8.99
C CYS A 72 -25.17 -2.70 -7.53
N GLN A 73 -26.11 -3.48 -6.97
CA GLN A 73 -26.53 -3.47 -5.56
C GLN A 73 -26.66 -2.03 -5.00
N PRO A 74 -27.55 -1.21 -5.57
CA PRO A 74 -27.68 0.23 -5.28
C PRO A 74 -28.08 0.56 -3.83
N ASP A 75 -28.63 -0.41 -3.12
CA ASP A 75 -29.04 -0.41 -1.72
C ASP A 75 -27.89 -0.75 -0.73
N ASN A 76 -26.74 -1.21 -1.24
CA ASN A 76 -25.68 -1.82 -0.43
C ASN A 76 -24.71 -0.81 0.23
N ALA A 77 -24.94 0.51 0.16
CA ALA A 77 -24.07 1.51 0.80
C ALA A 77 -23.99 1.29 2.33
N ARG A 78 -25.13 1.00 2.99
CA ARG A 78 -25.17 0.62 4.41
C ARG A 78 -24.50 -0.72 4.71
N ALA A 79 -24.46 -1.66 3.76
CA ALA A 79 -23.83 -2.95 3.98
C ALA A 79 -22.34 -2.96 3.58
N GLN A 80 -21.87 -1.99 2.79
CA GLN A 80 -20.45 -1.71 2.62
C GLN A 80 -19.87 -0.96 3.83
N GLN A 81 -20.60 0.01 4.39
CA GLN A 81 -20.20 0.65 5.65
C GLN A 81 -20.13 -0.36 6.80
N ARG A 82 -21.17 -1.19 7.00
CA ARG A 82 -21.15 -2.28 7.99
C ARG A 82 -19.99 -3.26 7.80
N ARG A 83 -19.54 -3.49 6.56
CA ARG A 83 -18.35 -4.30 6.26
C ARG A 83 -17.07 -3.60 6.73
N LEU A 84 -16.92 -2.31 6.46
CA LEU A 84 -15.77 -1.52 6.92
C LEU A 84 -15.72 -1.41 8.44
N ASP A 85 -16.87 -1.19 9.09
CA ASP A 85 -16.95 -1.09 10.56
C ASP A 85 -16.53 -2.41 11.23
N LYS A 86 -16.93 -3.55 10.64
CA LYS A 86 -16.50 -4.89 11.07
C LYS A 86 -14.99 -5.10 10.89
N ILE A 87 -14.41 -4.64 9.79
CA ILE A 87 -12.94 -4.71 9.59
C ILE A 87 -12.21 -3.81 10.58
N ALA A 88 -12.69 -2.59 10.83
CA ALA A 88 -12.09 -1.70 11.83
C ALA A 88 -12.17 -2.28 13.24
N CYS A 89 -13.29 -2.94 13.58
CA CYS A 89 -13.42 -3.70 14.83
C CYS A 89 -12.40 -4.85 14.90
N ALA A 90 -12.26 -5.64 13.83
CA ALA A 90 -11.28 -6.71 13.74
C ALA A 90 -9.83 -6.19 13.91
N CYS A 91 -9.47 -5.05 13.32
CA CYS A 91 -8.15 -4.45 13.53
C CYS A 91 -7.89 -4.14 15.00
N ARG A 92 -8.84 -3.50 15.70
CA ARG A 92 -8.69 -3.19 17.14
C ARG A 92 -8.52 -4.45 17.99
N LEU A 93 -9.28 -5.51 17.69
CA LEU A 93 -9.16 -6.78 18.39
C LEU A 93 -7.83 -7.50 18.12
N LEU A 94 -7.19 -7.25 16.98
CA LEU A 94 -5.88 -7.81 16.67
C LEU A 94 -4.72 -7.04 17.30
N GLU A 95 -4.95 -5.81 17.75
CA GLU A 95 -3.96 -4.91 18.36
C GLU A 95 -3.93 -5.05 19.89
N GLN A 96 -3.93 -6.29 20.38
CA GLN A 96 -3.87 -6.60 21.81
C GLN A 96 -2.82 -7.68 22.11
N GLU A 97 -2.43 -7.77 23.39
CA GLU A 97 -1.33 -8.62 23.84
C GLU A 97 -1.63 -10.11 23.62
N THR A 98 -2.87 -10.52 23.88
CA THR A 98 -3.29 -11.91 23.76
C THR A 98 -3.47 -12.33 22.29
N PRO A 99 -2.93 -13.50 21.87
CA PRO A 99 -3.21 -14.06 20.55
C PRO A 99 -4.70 -14.28 20.30
N VAL A 100 -5.19 -13.66 19.24
CA VAL A 100 -6.54 -13.87 18.72
C VAL A 100 -6.48 -14.81 17.53
N THR A 101 -7.20 -15.92 17.62
CA THR A 101 -7.36 -16.87 16.51
C THR A 101 -8.32 -16.32 15.46
N LEU A 102 -8.20 -16.77 14.21
CA LEU A 102 -9.14 -16.36 13.15
C LEU A 102 -10.59 -16.70 13.51
N ALA A 103 -10.82 -17.84 14.18
CA ALA A 103 -12.15 -18.28 14.60
C ALA A 103 -12.76 -17.32 15.63
N SER A 104 -12.02 -16.98 16.69
CA SER A 104 -12.48 -16.03 17.72
C SER A 104 -12.70 -14.62 17.15
N LEU A 105 -11.80 -14.16 16.28
CA LEU A 105 -11.95 -12.89 15.57
C LEU A 105 -13.21 -12.85 14.71
N ALA A 106 -13.49 -13.93 13.98
CA ALA A 106 -14.66 -14.06 13.12
C ALA A 106 -15.97 -14.09 13.92
N GLN A 107 -15.98 -14.77 15.07
CA GLN A 107 -17.10 -14.77 16.00
C GLN A 107 -17.36 -13.37 16.56
N ALA A 108 -16.32 -12.65 16.98
CA ALA A 108 -16.44 -11.30 17.54
C ALA A 108 -17.01 -10.27 16.56
N VAL A 109 -16.82 -10.46 15.24
CA VAL A 109 -17.38 -9.57 14.20
C VAL A 109 -18.60 -10.16 13.48
N ALA A 110 -19.15 -11.27 14.00
CA ALA A 110 -20.30 -11.99 13.44
C ALA A 110 -20.14 -12.27 11.94
N MET A 111 -19.06 -12.98 11.57
CA MET A 111 -18.74 -13.42 10.21
C MET A 111 -18.19 -14.84 10.22
N SER A 112 -18.24 -15.52 9.07
CA SER A 112 -17.50 -16.78 8.93
C SER A 112 -15.98 -16.52 8.81
N PRO A 113 -15.12 -17.43 9.28
CA PRO A 113 -13.66 -17.28 9.22
C PRO A 113 -13.13 -17.01 7.80
N PHE A 114 -13.62 -17.76 6.80
CA PHE A 114 -13.24 -17.58 5.41
C PHE A 114 -13.67 -16.23 4.84
N HIS A 115 -14.90 -15.79 5.15
CA HIS A 115 -15.42 -14.52 4.66
C HIS A 115 -14.68 -13.33 5.28
N LEU A 116 -14.41 -13.39 6.59
CA LEU A 116 -13.59 -12.39 7.28
C LEU A 116 -12.19 -12.35 6.70
N HIS A 117 -11.52 -13.49 6.53
CA HIS A 117 -10.16 -13.53 6.00
C HIS A 117 -10.05 -12.87 4.62
N ARG A 118 -10.97 -13.19 3.70
CA ARG A 118 -10.99 -12.60 2.36
C ARG A 118 -11.30 -11.10 2.39
N LEU A 119 -12.29 -10.68 3.19
CA LEU A 119 -12.67 -9.27 3.30
C LEU A 119 -11.57 -8.43 3.98
N PHE A 120 -10.95 -8.95 5.02
CA PHE A 120 -9.85 -8.31 5.73
C PHE A 120 -8.63 -8.14 4.83
N LYS A 121 -8.24 -9.18 4.09
CA LYS A 121 -7.15 -9.09 3.10
C LYS A 121 -7.46 -8.10 1.98
N ALA A 122 -8.68 -8.10 1.46
CA ALA A 122 -9.10 -7.16 0.43
C ALA A 122 -9.14 -5.70 0.93
N SER A 123 -9.42 -5.47 2.23
CA SER A 123 -9.57 -4.12 2.78
C SER A 123 -8.26 -3.54 3.35
N THR A 124 -7.39 -4.38 3.90
CA THR A 124 -6.16 -3.96 4.60
C THR A 124 -4.88 -4.30 3.84
N GLY A 125 -4.95 -5.15 2.81
CA GLY A 125 -3.79 -5.69 2.10
C GLY A 125 -3.09 -6.84 2.84
N MET A 126 -3.44 -7.11 4.10
CA MET A 126 -2.80 -8.15 4.93
C MET A 126 -3.80 -9.19 5.40
N THR A 127 -3.34 -10.39 5.75
CA THR A 127 -4.21 -11.36 6.45
C THR A 127 -4.34 -10.98 7.93
N PRO A 128 -5.41 -11.39 8.64
CA PRO A 128 -5.53 -11.17 10.08
C PRO A 128 -4.30 -11.67 10.88
N LYS A 129 -3.75 -12.83 10.49
CA LYS A 129 -2.52 -13.37 11.08
C LYS A 129 -1.32 -12.44 10.83
N GLY A 130 -1.14 -11.99 9.58
CA GLY A 130 -0.07 -11.07 9.22
C GLY A 130 -0.17 -9.72 9.94
N TRP A 131 -1.39 -9.19 10.11
CA TRP A 131 -1.63 -7.96 10.87
C TRP A 131 -1.22 -8.10 12.34
N GLN A 132 -1.65 -9.18 12.99
CA GLN A 132 -1.26 -9.47 14.38
C GLN A 132 0.26 -9.57 14.52
N GLN A 133 0.92 -10.31 13.61
CA GLN A 133 2.37 -10.44 13.63
C GLN A 133 3.09 -9.10 13.43
N ALA A 134 2.60 -8.24 12.52
CA ALA A 134 3.18 -6.91 12.29
C ALA A 134 3.01 -5.96 13.49
N TRP A 135 1.87 -6.03 14.19
CA TRP A 135 1.66 -5.28 15.42
C TRP A 135 2.60 -5.73 16.54
N ARG A 136 2.77 -7.05 16.72
CA ARG A 136 3.72 -7.62 17.70
C ARG A 136 5.16 -7.25 17.40
N ALA A 137 5.54 -7.33 16.12
CA ALA A 137 6.84 -6.92 15.64
C ALA A 137 7.14 -5.45 15.98
N ARG A 138 6.14 -4.57 15.84
CA ARG A 138 6.25 -3.16 16.22
C ARG A 138 6.43 -2.98 17.72
N ARG A 139 5.60 -3.63 18.55
CA ARG A 139 5.73 -3.53 20.01
C ARG A 139 7.04 -4.08 20.55
N LEU A 140 7.52 -5.18 19.97
CA LEU A 140 8.83 -5.73 20.31
C LEU A 140 9.93 -4.71 20.03
N ARG A 141 9.91 -4.07 18.86
CA ARG A 141 10.86 -2.99 18.52
C ARG A 141 10.80 -1.83 19.51
N GLU A 142 9.60 -1.38 19.89
CA GLU A 142 9.40 -0.31 20.85
C GLU A 142 9.89 -0.68 22.27
N ALA A 143 9.69 -1.91 22.72
CA ALA A 143 10.14 -2.39 24.03
C ALA A 143 11.67 -2.56 24.09
N LEU A 144 12.27 -3.13 23.03
CA LEU A 144 13.71 -3.29 22.96
C LEU A 144 14.45 -1.96 22.83
N ALA A 145 13.87 -0.97 22.13
CA ALA A 145 14.41 0.39 22.07
C ALA A 145 14.42 1.11 23.44
N LYS A 146 13.58 0.67 24.38
CA LYS A 146 13.54 1.19 25.77
C LYS A 146 14.49 0.44 26.71
N GLY A 147 15.31 -0.48 26.20
CA GLY A 147 16.28 -1.23 26.99
C GLY A 147 15.69 -2.40 27.81
N GLU A 148 14.45 -2.83 27.52
CA GLU A 148 13.84 -3.95 28.23
C GLU A 148 14.59 -5.28 27.98
N PRO A 149 14.70 -6.17 28.98
CA PRO A 149 15.24 -7.51 28.78
C PRO A 149 14.47 -8.27 27.69
N ILE A 150 15.19 -8.92 26.76
CA ILE A 150 14.63 -9.66 25.60
C ILE A 150 13.42 -10.52 25.98
N THR A 151 13.55 -11.30 27.05
CA THR A 151 12.51 -12.25 27.48
C THR A 151 11.24 -11.52 27.89
N ALA A 152 11.36 -10.40 28.61
CA ALA A 152 10.24 -9.54 28.97
C ALA A 152 9.63 -8.84 27.74
N ALA A 153 10.47 -8.36 26.82
CA ALA A 153 10.04 -7.69 25.60
C ALA A 153 9.26 -8.64 24.65
N ILE A 154 9.68 -9.90 24.53
CA ILE A 154 8.99 -10.94 23.73
C ILE A 154 7.61 -11.24 24.33
N TYR A 155 7.52 -11.40 25.65
CA TYR A 155 6.25 -11.69 26.33
C TYR A 155 5.28 -10.50 26.22
N ARG A 156 5.73 -9.27 26.48
CA ARG A 156 4.93 -8.04 26.32
C ARG A 156 4.54 -7.73 24.88
N ALA A 157 5.31 -8.20 23.91
CA ALA A 157 4.95 -8.13 22.51
C ALA A 157 3.90 -9.19 22.12
N GLY A 158 3.42 -10.02 23.05
CA GLY A 158 2.33 -10.97 22.83
C GLY A 158 2.76 -12.27 22.15
N PHE A 159 4.06 -12.61 22.15
CA PHE A 159 4.51 -13.92 21.68
C PHE A 159 4.26 -14.95 22.80
N PRO A 160 3.56 -16.07 22.51
CA PRO A 160 3.16 -17.03 23.55
C PRO A 160 4.35 -17.77 24.18
N ASP A 161 5.46 -17.90 23.45
CA ASP A 161 6.71 -18.47 23.95
C ASP A 161 7.91 -17.99 23.10
N SER A 162 9.12 -18.13 23.63
CA SER A 162 10.36 -17.72 22.96
C SER A 162 10.61 -18.52 21.67
N SER A 163 10.14 -19.78 21.58
CA SER A 163 10.27 -20.62 20.38
C SER A 163 9.33 -20.21 19.25
N SER A 164 8.14 -19.70 19.57
CA SER A 164 7.14 -19.14 18.66
C SER A 164 7.62 -17.83 18.05
N TYR A 165 8.39 -17.07 18.82
CA TYR A 165 9.20 -15.97 18.31
C TYR A 165 10.27 -16.45 17.32
N TYR A 166 11.15 -17.40 17.66
CA TYR A 166 12.19 -17.89 16.73
C TYR A 166 11.61 -18.51 15.44
N ARG A 167 10.44 -19.17 15.51
CA ARG A 167 9.79 -19.80 14.34
C ARG A 167 9.12 -18.81 13.37
N HIS A 168 8.78 -17.60 13.82
CA HIS A 168 8.11 -16.56 13.01
C HIS A 168 8.95 -15.29 12.83
N ALA A 169 10.05 -15.13 13.57
CA ALA A 169 10.93 -13.98 13.47
C ALA A 169 11.59 -13.86 12.09
N ASP A 170 11.97 -14.97 11.46
CA ASP A 170 12.60 -14.96 10.13
C ASP A 170 11.64 -14.51 9.02
N GLN A 171 10.34 -14.83 9.14
CA GLN A 171 9.34 -14.47 8.13
C GLN A 171 8.66 -13.13 8.37
N THR A 172 8.58 -12.63 9.61
CA THR A 172 7.82 -11.39 9.92
C THR A 172 8.68 -10.24 10.47
N LEU A 173 9.88 -10.50 10.97
CA LEU A 173 10.76 -9.51 11.60
C LEU A 173 12.14 -9.41 10.95
N GLY A 174 12.59 -10.48 10.28
CA GLY A 174 13.90 -10.51 9.62
C GLY A 174 15.09 -10.48 10.57
N MET A 175 14.92 -10.83 11.84
CA MET A 175 16.00 -10.89 12.84
C MET A 175 15.57 -11.66 14.10
N THR A 176 16.53 -12.33 14.76
CA THR A 176 16.35 -12.96 16.07
C THR A 176 16.67 -12.00 17.23
N ALA A 177 16.09 -12.22 18.41
CA ALA A 177 16.17 -11.29 19.54
C ALA A 177 17.58 -11.20 20.14
N LYS A 178 18.37 -12.26 19.97
CA LYS A 178 19.78 -12.31 20.35
C LYS A 178 20.64 -11.45 19.42
N GLN A 179 20.29 -11.36 18.13
CA GLN A 179 20.93 -10.47 17.14
C GLN A 179 20.61 -8.99 17.42
N PHE A 180 19.40 -8.66 17.91
CA PHE A 180 19.05 -7.30 18.31
C PHE A 180 19.86 -6.79 19.52
N ARG A 181 20.13 -7.64 20.50
CA ARG A 181 20.86 -7.26 21.75
C ARG A 181 22.38 -7.32 21.63
N LYS A 182 22.94 -8.08 20.68
CA LYS A 182 24.39 -8.12 20.43
C LYS A 182 24.90 -6.96 19.57
N GLY A 183 24.01 -6.11 19.08
CA GLY A 183 24.36 -4.94 18.29
C GLY A 183 23.22 -4.57 17.36
N GLY A 184 22.20 -3.88 17.89
CA GLY A 184 21.12 -3.26 17.11
C GLY A 184 21.59 -2.29 16.02
N ASP A 185 22.91 -2.06 15.91
CA ASP A 185 23.55 -1.23 14.90
C ASP A 185 24.43 -1.99 13.91
N ASN A 186 24.77 -3.29 14.09
CA ASN A 186 25.70 -4.02 13.22
C ASN A 186 25.01 -5.11 12.35
N VAL A 187 23.97 -4.75 11.59
CA VAL A 187 23.62 -5.56 10.41
C VAL A 187 24.80 -5.43 9.45
N SER A 188 25.49 -6.53 9.14
CA SER A 188 26.56 -6.51 8.13
C SER A 188 25.94 -6.22 6.77
N VAL A 189 25.93 -4.94 6.41
CA VAL A 189 25.46 -4.46 5.12
C VAL A 189 26.69 -4.30 4.24
N ARG A 190 26.69 -5.03 3.13
CA ARG A 190 27.70 -4.93 2.09
C ARG A 190 27.25 -3.89 1.09
N TYR A 191 28.15 -3.13 0.51
CA TYR A 191 27.78 -2.18 -0.54
C TYR A 191 28.80 -2.11 -1.67
N ALA A 192 28.32 -1.67 -2.83
CA ALA A 192 29.13 -1.31 -3.99
C ALA A 192 28.64 0.01 -4.58
N LEU A 193 29.59 0.80 -5.06
CA LEU A 193 29.36 1.99 -5.86
C LEU A 193 29.50 1.64 -7.34
N THR A 194 28.61 2.15 -8.18
CA THR A 194 28.55 1.82 -9.60
C THR A 194 27.90 2.95 -10.39
N ASP A 195 28.13 2.95 -11.70
CA ASP A 195 27.50 3.91 -12.61
C ASP A 195 26.14 3.38 -13.10
N TRP A 196 25.24 4.31 -13.38
CA TRP A 196 23.98 4.01 -14.06
C TRP A 196 23.63 5.17 -15.01
N VAL A 197 22.57 5.00 -15.81
CA VAL A 197 22.27 5.92 -16.93
C VAL A 197 22.09 7.40 -16.53
N TYR A 198 21.79 7.70 -15.26
CA TYR A 198 21.61 9.06 -14.75
C TYR A 198 22.59 9.48 -13.65
N GLY A 199 23.78 8.86 -13.59
CA GLY A 199 24.89 9.29 -12.72
C GLY A 199 25.48 8.14 -11.90
N ARG A 200 25.71 8.38 -10.60
CA ARG A 200 26.21 7.38 -9.65
C ARG A 200 25.06 6.66 -8.94
N CYS A 201 25.30 5.41 -8.57
CA CYS A 201 24.38 4.58 -7.82
C CYS A 201 25.14 3.77 -6.77
N LEU A 202 24.57 3.69 -5.57
CA LEU A 202 25.03 2.79 -4.52
C LEU A 202 24.01 1.67 -4.35
N VAL A 203 24.49 0.42 -4.39
CA VAL A 203 23.68 -0.76 -4.11
C VAL A 203 24.19 -1.40 -2.82
N ALA A 204 23.29 -1.63 -1.88
CA ALA A 204 23.60 -2.24 -0.59
C ALA A 204 22.78 -3.51 -0.35
N GLU A 205 23.42 -4.53 0.19
CA GLU A 205 22.86 -5.84 0.46
C GLU A 205 23.08 -6.24 1.92
N SER A 206 22.01 -6.69 2.56
CA SER A 206 22.07 -7.36 3.86
C SER A 206 22.06 -8.88 3.65
N GLU A 207 22.19 -9.66 4.74
CA GLU A 207 22.02 -11.12 4.70
C GLU A 207 20.66 -11.57 4.11
N ARG A 208 19.65 -10.69 4.09
CA ARG A 208 18.30 -10.97 3.59
C ARG A 208 18.09 -10.59 2.12
N GLY A 209 19.02 -9.83 1.53
CA GLY A 209 18.92 -9.31 0.16
C GLY A 209 19.18 -7.80 0.04
N ILE A 210 18.86 -7.24 -1.14
CA ILE A 210 19.10 -5.83 -1.47
C ILE A 210 18.28 -4.95 -0.52
N CYS A 211 18.96 -4.14 0.28
CA CYS A 211 18.36 -3.29 1.31
C CYS A 211 18.40 -1.79 0.96
N ALA A 212 19.27 -1.38 0.02
CA ALA A 212 19.28 -0.03 -0.51
C ALA A 212 19.73 0.04 -1.98
N ILE A 213 19.12 0.96 -2.73
CA ILE A 213 19.50 1.39 -4.07
C ILE A 213 19.39 2.92 -4.06
N LEU A 214 20.53 3.60 -4.01
CA LEU A 214 20.62 5.05 -3.79
C LEU A 214 21.28 5.72 -5.00
N PRO A 215 20.53 6.43 -5.85
CA PRO A 215 21.10 7.24 -6.92
C PRO A 215 21.63 8.58 -6.40
N GLY A 216 22.78 9.01 -6.91
CA GLY A 216 23.46 10.25 -6.50
C GLY A 216 24.38 10.78 -7.60
N ASP A 217 25.12 11.85 -7.26
CA ASP A 217 26.08 12.50 -8.18
C ASP A 217 27.54 12.33 -7.72
N SER A 218 27.77 12.03 -6.43
CA SER A 218 29.11 11.81 -5.88
C SER A 218 29.11 10.62 -4.92
N ASP A 219 30.24 9.92 -4.88
CA ASP A 219 30.45 8.75 -4.02
C ASP A 219 30.40 9.15 -2.55
N ASP A 220 31.03 10.26 -2.18
CA ASP A 220 31.05 10.74 -0.78
C ASP A 220 29.65 11.02 -0.23
N ALA A 221 28.76 11.62 -1.03
CA ALA A 221 27.40 11.89 -0.60
C ALA A 221 26.59 10.59 -0.43
N LEU A 222 26.79 9.62 -1.34
CA LEU A 222 26.15 8.31 -1.27
C LEU A 222 26.63 7.50 -0.06
N LEU A 223 27.93 7.55 0.24
CA LEU A 223 28.52 6.91 1.41
C LEU A 223 28.00 7.55 2.72
N ALA A 224 27.94 8.88 2.78
CA ALA A 224 27.37 9.58 3.94
C ALA A 224 25.89 9.23 4.16
N GLU A 225 25.10 9.15 3.09
CA GLU A 225 23.70 8.69 3.16
C GLU A 225 23.61 7.23 3.61
N LEU A 226 24.46 6.35 3.08
CA LEU A 226 24.50 4.95 3.48
C LEU A 226 24.81 4.80 4.97
N HIS A 227 25.84 5.47 5.48
CA HIS A 227 26.21 5.40 6.90
C HIS A 227 25.15 5.99 7.83
N THR A 228 24.37 6.97 7.35
CA THR A 228 23.20 7.48 8.08
C THR A 228 22.10 6.41 8.19
N LEU A 229 21.91 5.61 7.14
CA LEU A 229 20.88 4.57 7.09
C LEU A 229 21.30 3.24 7.72
N PHE A 230 22.59 2.92 7.63
CA PHE A 230 23.23 1.67 8.03
C PHE A 230 24.63 1.99 8.59
N PRO A 231 24.74 2.39 9.87
CA PRO A 231 26.01 2.82 10.47
C PRO A 231 27.15 1.79 10.35
N ALA A 232 26.79 0.50 10.31
CA ALA A 232 27.73 -0.61 10.21
C ALA A 232 27.99 -1.15 8.81
N ALA A 233 27.55 -0.45 7.77
CA ALA A 233 27.80 -0.88 6.41
C ALA A 233 29.31 -0.97 6.14
N ARG A 234 29.73 -2.07 5.54
CA ARG A 234 31.11 -2.36 5.17
C ARG A 234 31.23 -2.42 3.65
N HIS A 235 32.28 -1.81 3.13
CA HIS A 235 32.59 -1.93 1.72
C HIS A 235 33.11 -3.33 1.43
N GLU A 236 32.55 -4.01 0.43
CA GLU A 236 33.00 -5.35 0.06
C GLU A 236 33.14 -5.50 -1.46
N PRO A 237 34.21 -4.93 -2.04
CA PRO A 237 34.39 -4.88 -3.49
C PRO A 237 34.83 -6.24 -4.10
N ALA A 238 35.39 -7.16 -3.30
CA ALA A 238 36.04 -8.37 -3.79
C ALA A 238 35.11 -9.59 -3.96
N ASP A 239 33.85 -9.54 -3.51
CA ASP A 239 32.92 -10.67 -3.67
C ASP A 239 32.28 -10.70 -5.07
N ALA A 240 32.69 -11.66 -5.90
CA ALA A 240 32.20 -11.86 -7.25
C ALA A 240 30.67 -12.10 -7.32
N LEU A 241 30.09 -12.79 -6.34
CA LEU A 241 28.66 -13.08 -6.29
C LEU A 241 27.87 -11.82 -5.98
N PHE A 242 28.33 -11.03 -4.99
CA PHE A 242 27.75 -9.72 -4.72
C PHE A 242 27.86 -8.78 -5.94
N GLN A 243 29.02 -8.72 -6.60
CA GLN A 243 29.20 -7.91 -7.81
C GLN A 243 28.27 -8.36 -8.95
N GLN A 244 27.98 -9.66 -9.08
CA GLN A 244 26.99 -10.16 -10.03
C GLN A 244 25.57 -9.64 -9.71
N ARG A 245 25.19 -9.65 -8.42
CA ARG A 245 23.90 -9.09 -7.97
C ARG A 245 23.83 -7.58 -8.23
N VAL A 246 24.89 -6.84 -7.95
CA VAL A 246 24.98 -5.39 -8.27
C VAL A 246 24.77 -5.15 -9.76
N ARG A 247 25.41 -5.94 -10.65
CA ARG A 247 25.18 -5.85 -12.10
C ARG A 247 23.73 -6.13 -12.49
N GLN A 248 23.08 -7.11 -11.87
CA GLN A 248 21.66 -7.39 -12.10
C GLN A 248 20.77 -6.22 -11.66
N VAL A 249 21.07 -5.59 -10.51
CA VAL A 249 20.37 -4.39 -10.05
C VAL A 249 20.55 -3.25 -11.05
N VAL A 250 21.78 -2.97 -11.49
CA VAL A 250 22.08 -1.90 -12.46
C VAL A 250 21.37 -2.13 -13.79
N ALA A 251 21.40 -3.37 -14.29
CA ALA A 251 20.68 -3.75 -15.50
C ALA A 251 19.17 -3.47 -15.34
N ALA A 252 18.57 -3.91 -14.23
CA ALA A 252 17.15 -3.74 -13.97
C ALA A 252 16.74 -2.26 -13.79
N ILE A 253 17.54 -1.42 -13.13
CA ILE A 253 17.18 0.01 -12.95
C ILE A 253 17.36 0.82 -14.23
N ASN A 254 18.18 0.35 -15.18
CA ASN A 254 18.38 0.98 -16.48
C ASN A 254 17.24 0.67 -17.48
N THR A 255 16.47 -0.42 -17.28
CA THR A 255 15.32 -0.73 -18.13
C THR A 255 14.12 0.19 -17.86
N ARG A 256 13.21 0.27 -18.84
CA ARG A 256 11.94 1.01 -18.73
C ARG A 256 11.04 0.43 -17.65
N ASP A 257 10.78 -0.89 -17.72
CA ASP A 257 10.07 -1.62 -16.69
C ASP A 257 11.08 -2.38 -15.81
N VAL A 258 11.12 -2.05 -14.53
CA VAL A 258 12.12 -2.56 -13.58
C VAL A 258 11.65 -3.92 -13.09
N LEU A 259 12.26 -4.98 -13.61
CA LEU A 259 12.01 -6.36 -13.18
C LEU A 259 13.24 -6.88 -12.44
N LEU A 260 13.21 -6.82 -11.11
CA LEU A 260 14.29 -7.32 -10.26
C LEU A 260 13.87 -8.64 -9.60
N SER A 261 14.56 -9.72 -9.96
CA SER A 261 14.32 -11.08 -9.42
C SER A 261 15.12 -11.40 -8.16
N LEU A 262 15.88 -10.43 -7.64
CA LEU A 262 16.69 -10.60 -6.42
C LEU A 262 15.85 -10.45 -5.15
N PRO A 263 16.23 -11.14 -4.05
CA PRO A 263 15.64 -10.91 -2.74
C PRO A 263 15.80 -9.46 -2.30
N LEU A 264 14.74 -8.87 -1.75
CA LEU A 264 14.71 -7.51 -1.23
C LEU A 264 14.53 -7.52 0.30
N ASP A 265 15.35 -6.74 1.00
CA ASP A 265 15.16 -6.46 2.42
C ASP A 265 14.47 -5.11 2.62
N ILE A 266 13.13 -5.13 2.58
CA ILE A 266 12.30 -3.92 2.72
C ILE A 266 12.14 -3.56 4.21
N GLN A 267 12.96 -2.63 4.69
CA GLN A 267 12.94 -2.14 6.07
C GLN A 267 12.10 -0.87 6.23
N GLY A 268 11.02 -0.95 7.02
CA GLY A 268 10.17 0.21 7.31
C GLY A 268 9.06 -0.10 8.31
N THR A 269 8.37 0.94 8.77
CA THR A 269 7.15 0.81 9.57
C THR A 269 6.03 0.14 8.77
N ALA A 270 5.04 -0.46 9.45
CA ALA A 270 3.89 -1.07 8.78
C ALA A 270 3.16 -0.09 7.83
N PHE A 271 3.09 1.18 8.22
CA PHE A 271 2.52 2.22 7.37
C PHE A 271 3.36 2.50 6.13
N GLN A 272 4.70 2.59 6.27
CA GLN A 272 5.61 2.74 5.13
C GLN A 272 5.52 1.56 4.17
N GLN A 273 5.52 0.32 4.68
CA GLN A 273 5.38 -0.88 3.86
C GLN A 273 4.05 -0.90 3.10
N GLN A 274 2.94 -0.49 3.73
CA GLN A 274 1.64 -0.36 3.06
C GLN A 274 1.68 0.67 1.92
N VAL A 275 2.33 1.81 2.13
CA VAL A 275 2.53 2.83 1.09
C VAL A 275 3.39 2.27 -0.04
N TRP A 276 4.52 1.64 0.27
CA TRP A 276 5.44 1.09 -0.73
C TRP A 276 4.82 -0.03 -1.54
N GLN A 277 4.01 -0.90 -0.94
CA GLN A 277 3.23 -1.90 -1.66
C GLN A 277 2.25 -1.26 -2.65
N ALA A 278 1.60 -0.17 -2.24
CA ALA A 278 0.71 0.58 -3.13
C ALA A 278 1.49 1.31 -4.25
N LEU A 279 2.72 1.73 -4.00
CA LEU A 279 3.61 2.27 -5.05
C LEU A 279 3.91 1.22 -6.12
N CYS A 280 4.29 0.01 -5.70
CA CYS A 280 4.60 -1.08 -6.64
C CYS A 280 3.39 -1.51 -7.48
N ALA A 281 2.16 -1.16 -7.07
CA ALA A 281 0.95 -1.43 -7.84
C ALA A 281 0.65 -0.37 -8.91
N ILE A 282 1.38 0.75 -8.95
CA ILE A 282 1.22 1.79 -9.98
C ILE A 282 1.90 1.29 -11.27
N PRO A 283 1.19 1.16 -12.41
CA PRO A 283 1.78 0.69 -13.66
C PRO A 283 2.92 1.59 -14.17
N CYS A 284 3.85 1.02 -14.93
CA CYS A 284 4.89 1.77 -15.62
C CYS A 284 4.27 2.76 -16.62
N GLY A 285 4.70 4.03 -16.58
CA GLY A 285 4.17 5.10 -17.43
C GLY A 285 2.94 5.80 -16.87
N GLU A 286 2.38 5.32 -15.74
CA GLU A 286 1.28 5.98 -15.05
C GLU A 286 1.77 6.78 -13.84
N THR A 287 0.99 7.82 -13.49
CA THR A 287 1.24 8.61 -12.28
C THR A 287 -0.02 8.76 -11.45
N VAL A 288 0.16 8.88 -10.14
CA VAL A 288 -0.92 9.12 -9.18
C VAL A 288 -0.56 10.29 -8.28
N SER A 289 -1.55 11.02 -7.77
CA SER A 289 -1.32 12.03 -6.76
C SER A 289 -1.12 11.43 -5.36
N TYR A 290 -0.43 12.14 -4.47
CA TYR A 290 -0.36 11.73 -3.05
C TYR A 290 -1.74 11.53 -2.41
N GLN A 291 -2.75 12.30 -2.83
CA GLN A 291 -4.12 12.18 -2.33
C GLN A 291 -4.78 10.89 -2.84
N GLN A 292 -4.59 10.55 -4.11
CA GLN A 292 -5.07 9.27 -4.66
C GLN A 292 -4.39 8.09 -3.99
N LEU A 293 -3.06 8.15 -3.79
CA LEU A 293 -2.33 7.08 -3.10
C LEU A 293 -2.81 6.90 -1.64
N ALA A 294 -3.07 8.01 -0.93
CA ALA A 294 -3.65 8.00 0.41
C ALA A 294 -5.06 7.37 0.44
N ALA A 295 -5.88 7.65 -0.58
CA ALA A 295 -7.19 7.02 -0.74
C ALA A 295 -7.08 5.52 -1.04
N THR A 296 -6.13 5.10 -1.90
CA THR A 296 -5.89 3.70 -2.26
C THR A 296 -5.54 2.83 -1.04
N ILE A 297 -4.77 3.37 -0.09
CA ILE A 297 -4.43 2.66 1.16
C ILE A 297 -5.50 2.80 2.26
N GLY A 298 -6.67 3.36 1.94
CA GLY A 298 -7.80 3.52 2.87
C GLY A 298 -7.63 4.64 3.90
N LYS A 299 -6.67 5.56 3.70
CA LYS A 299 -6.38 6.67 4.62
C LYS A 299 -6.39 8.03 3.89
N PRO A 300 -7.53 8.49 3.36
CA PRO A 300 -7.61 9.65 2.47
C PRO A 300 -7.13 10.98 3.10
N THR A 301 -7.13 11.10 4.42
CA THR A 301 -6.64 12.28 5.15
C THR A 301 -5.14 12.24 5.43
N ALA A 302 -4.47 11.10 5.25
CA ALA A 302 -3.07 10.88 5.62
C ALA A 302 -2.05 11.33 4.55
N VAL A 303 -2.38 12.35 3.75
CA VAL A 303 -1.59 12.77 2.57
C VAL A 303 -0.14 13.11 2.93
N ARG A 304 0.09 13.87 4.01
CA ARG A 304 1.45 14.23 4.47
C ARG A 304 2.25 13.03 4.95
N ALA A 305 1.59 12.10 5.64
CA ALA A 305 2.22 10.87 6.10
C ALA A 305 2.62 9.99 4.91
N VAL A 306 1.75 9.87 3.89
CA VAL A 306 2.07 9.17 2.64
C VAL A 306 3.26 9.81 1.93
N ALA A 307 3.29 11.15 1.81
CA ALA A 307 4.43 11.84 1.22
C ALA A 307 5.74 11.57 1.98
N SER A 308 5.69 11.57 3.32
CA SER A 308 6.84 11.22 4.16
C SER A 308 7.29 9.78 3.97
N ALA A 309 6.34 8.83 3.83
CA ALA A 309 6.63 7.43 3.55
C ALA A 309 7.26 7.23 2.16
N CYS A 310 6.82 7.97 1.14
CA CYS A 310 7.48 7.98 -0.17
C CYS A 310 8.92 8.48 -0.06
N GLY A 311 9.16 9.55 0.73
CA GLY A 311 10.50 10.09 0.97
C GLY A 311 11.42 9.16 1.76
N ALA A 312 10.85 8.28 2.59
CA ALA A 312 11.61 7.29 3.37
C ALA A 312 12.06 6.07 2.54
N ASN A 313 11.69 5.97 1.27
CA ASN A 313 12.08 4.85 0.41
C ASN A 313 13.61 4.76 0.29
N LYS A 314 14.16 3.55 0.45
CA LYS A 314 15.59 3.24 0.29
C LYS A 314 15.91 2.46 -0.99
N LEU A 315 14.91 1.95 -1.70
CA LEU A 315 15.04 1.12 -2.90
C LEU A 315 14.52 1.91 -4.10
N ALA A 316 15.35 2.86 -4.59
CA ALA A 316 14.98 3.68 -5.74
C ALA A 316 14.63 2.81 -6.96
N MET A 317 13.63 3.24 -7.72
CA MET A 317 13.12 2.62 -8.96
C MET A 317 12.45 1.25 -8.79
N VAL A 318 12.98 0.38 -7.93
CA VAL A 318 12.35 -0.89 -7.52
C VAL A 318 11.06 -0.64 -6.76
N ILE A 319 11.08 0.31 -5.81
CA ILE A 319 9.86 0.89 -5.24
C ILE A 319 9.63 2.23 -5.97
N PRO A 320 8.64 2.32 -6.88
CA PRO A 320 8.55 3.40 -7.87
C PRO A 320 7.90 4.67 -7.29
N CYS A 321 8.52 5.25 -6.25
CA CYS A 321 8.05 6.46 -5.60
C CYS A 321 8.10 7.73 -6.50
N HIS A 322 8.82 7.69 -7.62
CA HIS A 322 8.83 8.74 -8.64
C HIS A 322 7.50 8.88 -9.38
N ARG A 323 6.66 7.83 -9.41
CA ARG A 323 5.32 7.83 -10.04
C ARG A 323 4.27 8.62 -9.24
N VAL A 324 4.61 9.10 -8.04
CA VAL A 324 3.69 9.90 -7.23
C VAL A 324 3.96 11.39 -7.42
N VAL A 325 2.95 12.15 -7.82
CA VAL A 325 3.06 13.60 -8.09
C VAL A 325 2.14 14.43 -7.19
N ARG A 326 2.29 15.76 -7.23
CA ARG A 326 1.31 16.64 -6.61
C ARG A 326 0.00 16.63 -7.39
N ARG A 327 -1.07 17.13 -6.77
CA ARG A 327 -2.42 17.16 -7.38
C ARG A 327 -2.48 18.02 -8.65
N ASP A 328 -1.65 19.05 -8.73
CA ASP A 328 -1.48 19.93 -9.88
C ASP A 328 -0.53 19.35 -10.96
N GLY A 329 -0.02 18.13 -10.76
CA GLY A 329 0.97 17.51 -11.64
C GLY A 329 2.41 17.99 -11.42
N ALA A 330 2.63 18.96 -10.53
CA ALA A 330 3.96 19.47 -10.26
C ALA A 330 4.88 18.40 -9.64
N LEU A 331 6.13 18.39 -10.09
CA LEU A 331 7.16 17.50 -9.55
C LEU A 331 7.79 18.13 -8.30
N SER A 332 7.53 17.54 -7.15
CA SER A 332 8.17 17.93 -5.89
C SER A 332 8.51 16.71 -5.03
N GLY A 333 9.34 16.92 -4.01
CA GLY A 333 9.49 15.99 -2.89
C GLY A 333 10.10 14.63 -3.23
N TYR A 334 10.90 14.56 -4.31
CA TYR A 334 11.65 13.34 -4.62
C TYR A 334 12.94 13.30 -3.81
N ARG A 335 13.17 12.20 -3.08
CA ARG A 335 14.35 12.00 -2.24
C ARG A 335 15.64 12.29 -2.98
N TRP A 336 15.75 11.80 -4.21
CA TRP A 336 16.95 11.93 -5.04
C TRP A 336 16.85 13.06 -6.08
N GLY A 337 16.06 14.10 -5.79
CA GLY A 337 16.02 15.33 -6.59
C GLY A 337 15.02 15.32 -7.75
N VAL A 338 14.37 16.47 -7.96
CA VAL A 338 13.28 16.63 -8.95
C VAL A 338 13.74 16.36 -10.40
N ARG A 339 15.00 16.68 -10.73
CA ARG A 339 15.59 16.39 -12.05
C ARG A 339 15.54 14.91 -12.40
N ARG A 340 15.95 14.03 -11.48
CA ARG A 340 15.91 12.56 -11.69
C ARG A 340 14.50 12.05 -11.80
N LYS A 341 13.57 12.55 -10.98
CA LYS A 341 12.15 12.22 -11.08
C LYS A 341 11.59 12.54 -12.47
N ALA A 342 11.92 13.70 -13.02
CA ALA A 342 11.50 14.09 -14.37
C ALA A 342 12.09 13.16 -15.44
N GLN A 343 13.37 12.80 -15.33
CA GLN A 343 14.04 11.87 -16.26
C GLN A 343 13.38 10.48 -16.23
N LEU A 344 13.11 9.93 -15.05
CA LEU A 344 12.46 8.64 -14.89
C LEU A 344 11.04 8.63 -15.47
N LEU A 345 10.23 9.65 -15.16
CA LEU A 345 8.89 9.77 -15.72
C LEU A 345 8.91 9.90 -17.25
N LYS A 346 9.86 10.67 -17.79
CA LYS A 346 10.03 10.81 -19.25
C LYS A 346 10.38 9.46 -19.89
N ARG A 347 11.30 8.69 -19.28
CA ARG A 347 11.68 7.35 -19.75
C ARG A 347 10.49 6.40 -19.78
N GLU A 348 9.65 6.41 -18.75
CA GLU A 348 8.48 5.54 -18.67
C GLU A 348 7.35 5.95 -19.63
N ALA A 349 7.23 7.24 -19.93
CA ALA A 349 6.22 7.78 -20.84
C ALA A 349 6.50 7.50 -22.33
N GLN A 350 7.74 7.16 -22.70
CA GLN A 350 8.05 6.69 -24.04
C GLN A 350 7.43 5.30 -24.25
N LYS A 351 6.63 5.14 -25.31
CA LYS A 351 6.11 3.83 -25.72
C LYS A 351 7.25 3.03 -26.34
N GLU A 352 7.29 1.73 -26.06
CA GLU A 352 8.06 0.78 -26.88
C GLU A 352 7.48 0.85 -28.30
N GLU A 353 8.34 1.16 -29.28
CA GLU A 353 8.03 0.97 -30.70
C GLU A 353 7.91 -0.51 -31.05
#